data_AF-A0A6I5CU89-F1
#
_entry.id   AF-A0A6I5CU89-F1
#
_cell.length_a   1.000
_cell.length_b   1.000
_cell.length_c   1.000
_cell.angle_alpha   90.00
_cell.angle_beta   90.00
_cell.angle_gamma   90.00
#
_symmetry.space_group_name_H-M   'P 1'
#
loop_
_entity.id
_entity.type
_entity.pdbx_description
1 polymer ?
#
loop_
_entity_poly.entity_id
_entity_poly.type
_entity_poly.pdbx_seq_one_letter_code
_entity_poly.pdbx_strand_id
1 'polypeptide(L)'
;MTGATGAPIGVRLLQALGELGVETHLVVSRWARATLAQETPYSMRDLRELASVCHGPDDQAAPVSSGSFRVDGMVVAPCSMKTLASVRTGYGADLISRCADVMLKERRRLVLVARETPLSAVHLENMLELTRMGAVVMPPVPAFYNGPETIADLVEHIVVRVLDQFGLDLPTARRWQGMKTAPHPAPGAAPAPAPAPISSPAKDLS
;
A
#
# COMPACT_ATOMS: atom_id res chain seq x y z
N MET A 1 -0.10 -5.90 7.91
CA MET A 1 -1.03 -6.25 6.81
C MET A 1 -2.43 -6.56 7.35
N THR A 2 -3.49 -6.09 6.70
CA THR A 2 -4.90 -6.31 7.11
C THR A 2 -5.74 -6.92 5.97
N GLY A 3 -6.92 -7.46 6.29
CA GLY A 3 -7.75 -8.26 5.37
C GLY A 3 -8.57 -7.49 4.35
N ALA A 4 -8.03 -6.42 3.76
CA ALA A 4 -8.57 -5.87 2.51
C ALA A 4 -7.86 -6.54 1.33
N THR A 5 -8.53 -6.64 0.18
CA THR A 5 -7.89 -7.09 -1.06
C THR A 5 -6.74 -6.16 -1.47
N GLY A 6 -5.74 -6.72 -2.14
CA GLY A 6 -4.46 -6.06 -2.43
C GLY A 6 -3.30 -6.66 -1.64
N ALA A 7 -3.38 -7.93 -1.23
CA ALA A 7 -2.25 -8.62 -0.60
C ALA A 7 -0.94 -8.55 -1.39
N PRO A 8 -0.93 -8.58 -2.75
CA PRO A 8 0.30 -8.34 -3.53
C PRO A 8 1.04 -7.06 -3.17
N ILE A 9 0.34 -5.99 -2.78
CA ILE A 9 0.95 -4.71 -2.38
C ILE A 9 1.76 -4.88 -1.09
N GLY A 10 1.20 -5.56 -0.09
CA GLY A 10 1.90 -5.79 1.17
C GLY A 10 3.10 -6.73 1.02
N VAL A 11 2.98 -7.76 0.17
CA VAL A 11 4.10 -8.66 -0.15
C VAL A 11 5.22 -7.91 -0.85
N ARG A 12 4.90 -7.17 -1.92
CA ARG A 12 5.91 -6.43 -2.68
C ARG A 12 6.58 -5.36 -1.84
N LEU A 13 5.82 -4.68 -0.96
CA LEU A 13 6.38 -3.72 -0.01
C LEU A 13 7.41 -4.36 0.93
N LEU A 14 7.14 -5.54 1.48
CA LEU A 14 8.11 -6.25 2.33
C LEU A 14 9.38 -6.61 1.56
N GLN A 15 9.25 -7.11 0.33
CA GLN A 15 10.38 -7.40 -0.54
C GLN A 15 11.23 -6.14 -0.79
N ALA A 16 10.59 -5.02 -1.14
CA ALA A 16 11.27 -3.76 -1.41
C ALA A 16 12.00 -3.21 -0.16
N LEU A 17 11.38 -3.33 1.02
CA LEU A 17 12.04 -2.95 2.28
C LEU A 17 13.27 -3.83 2.56
N GLY A 18 13.20 -5.13 2.25
CA GLY A 18 14.34 -6.05 2.33
C GLY A 18 15.46 -5.71 1.34
N GLU A 19 15.12 -5.39 0.09
CA GLU A 19 16.06 -4.92 -0.94
C GLU A 19 16.82 -3.66 -0.49
N LEU A 20 16.16 -2.80 0.29
CA LEU A 20 16.71 -1.56 0.83
C LEU A 20 17.39 -1.73 2.20
N GLY A 21 17.47 -2.95 2.74
CA GLY A 21 18.10 -3.24 4.03
C GLY A 21 17.36 -2.64 5.23
N VAL A 22 16.05 -2.37 5.12
CA VAL A 22 15.24 -1.80 6.18
C VAL A 22 14.76 -2.91 7.13
N GLU A 23 14.98 -2.72 8.44
CA GLU A 23 14.44 -3.61 9.46
C GLU A 23 12.90 -3.50 9.52
N THR A 24 12.21 -4.65 9.47
CA THR A 24 10.75 -4.70 9.42
C THR A 24 10.14 -5.49 10.56
N HIS A 25 9.18 -4.87 11.25
CA HIS A 25 8.32 -5.52 12.24
C HIS A 25 6.94 -5.79 11.63
N LEU A 26 6.71 -7.05 11.24
CA LEU A 26 5.49 -7.47 10.58
C LEU A 26 4.41 -7.90 11.59
N VAL A 27 3.20 -7.38 11.41
CA VAL A 27 1.98 -7.85 12.07
C VAL A 27 0.94 -8.19 11.01
N VAL A 28 0.36 -9.39 11.08
CA VAL A 28 -0.62 -9.89 10.09
C VAL A 28 -1.93 -10.27 10.80
N SER A 29 -3.01 -9.55 10.48
CA SER A 29 -4.34 -9.86 11.03
C SER A 29 -4.84 -11.23 10.56
N ARG A 30 -5.82 -11.82 11.27
CA ARG A 30 -6.48 -13.07 10.84
C ARG A 30 -6.97 -13.01 9.38
N TRP A 31 -7.65 -11.94 9.00
CA TRP A 31 -8.22 -11.82 7.66
C TRP A 31 -7.16 -11.51 6.59
N ALA A 32 -6.06 -10.85 6.94
CA ALA A 32 -4.93 -10.71 6.02
C ALA A 32 -4.33 -12.06 5.61
N ARG A 33 -4.33 -13.06 6.51
CA ARG A 33 -3.88 -14.42 6.17
C ARG A 33 -4.78 -15.08 5.12
N ALA A 34 -6.10 -14.89 5.25
CA ALA A 34 -7.07 -15.41 4.27
C ALA A 34 -6.91 -14.73 2.91
N THR A 35 -6.79 -13.39 2.90
CA THR A 35 -6.57 -12.63 1.66
C THR A 35 -5.24 -12.99 1.00
N LEU A 36 -4.18 -13.15 1.77
CA LEU A 36 -2.88 -13.57 1.26
C LEU A 36 -2.96 -14.90 0.49
N ALA A 37 -3.59 -15.91 1.11
CA ALA A 37 -3.75 -17.23 0.52
C ALA A 37 -4.63 -17.21 -0.74
N GLN A 38 -5.58 -16.26 -0.81
CA GLN A 38 -6.49 -16.14 -1.94
C GLN A 38 -5.87 -15.39 -3.13
N GLU A 39 -5.04 -14.39 -2.87
CA GLU A 39 -4.60 -13.42 -3.90
C GLU A 39 -3.17 -13.59 -4.35
N THR A 40 -2.40 -14.45 -3.67
CA THR A 40 -0.96 -14.59 -3.90
C THR A 40 -0.53 -16.05 -3.80
N PRO A 41 0.59 -16.43 -4.44
CA PRO A 41 1.19 -17.75 -4.22
C PRO A 41 1.92 -17.86 -2.88
N TYR A 42 2.04 -16.76 -2.11
CA TYR A 42 2.81 -16.73 -0.88
C TYR A 42 2.02 -17.27 0.30
N SER A 43 2.70 -18.05 1.13
CA SER A 43 2.23 -18.53 2.41
C SER A 43 2.60 -17.57 3.55
N MET A 44 2.01 -17.80 4.72
CA MET A 44 2.43 -17.11 5.95
C MET A 44 3.86 -17.44 6.37
N ARG A 45 4.43 -18.54 5.89
CA ARG A 45 5.85 -18.84 6.13
C ARG A 45 6.72 -17.91 5.29
N ASP A 46 6.43 -17.79 4.01
CA ASP A 46 7.19 -16.93 3.08
C ASP A 46 7.18 -15.47 3.56
N LEU A 47 6.04 -14.96 4.03
CA LEU A 47 5.96 -13.62 4.62
C LEU A 47 6.86 -13.44 5.85
N ARG A 48 7.00 -14.47 6.68
CA ARG A 48 7.87 -14.39 7.87
C ARG A 48 9.34 -14.36 7.47
N GLU A 49 9.71 -15.06 6.41
CA GLU A 49 11.07 -15.07 5.88
C GLU A 49 11.43 -13.74 5.19
N LEU A 50 10.43 -12.98 4.70
CA LEU A 50 10.62 -11.64 4.15
C LEU A 50 10.76 -10.52 5.20
N ALA A 51 10.36 -10.74 6.45
CA ALA A 51 10.38 -9.73 7.50
C ALA A 51 11.47 -10.00 8.55
N SER A 52 12.01 -8.94 9.16
CA SER A 52 13.04 -9.08 10.20
C SER A 52 12.48 -9.68 11.49
N VAL A 53 11.28 -9.24 11.90
CA VAL A 53 10.57 -9.74 13.08
C VAL A 53 9.08 -9.87 12.77
N CYS A 54 8.44 -10.94 13.24
CA CYS A 54 7.00 -11.14 13.11
C CYS A 54 6.32 -11.26 14.47
N HIS A 55 5.28 -10.45 14.70
CA HIS A 55 4.51 -10.43 15.94
C HIS A 55 3.12 -11.02 15.74
N GLY A 56 2.57 -11.62 16.81
CA GLY A 56 1.18 -12.05 16.84
C GLY A 56 0.23 -10.84 16.78
N PRO A 57 -0.92 -10.90 16.08
CA PRO A 57 -1.85 -9.78 16.02
C PRO A 57 -2.50 -9.45 17.38
N ASP A 58 -2.48 -10.38 18.32
CA ASP A 58 -3.04 -10.21 19.67
C ASP A 58 -1.95 -9.97 20.73
N ASP A 59 -0.67 -9.91 20.33
CA ASP A 59 0.47 -9.75 21.23
C ASP A 59 0.69 -8.28 21.62
N GLN A 60 -0.15 -7.79 22.53
CA GLN A 60 -0.05 -6.42 23.05
C GLN A 60 1.23 -6.16 23.87
N ALA A 61 1.98 -7.21 24.22
CA ALA A 61 3.25 -7.12 24.96
C ALA A 61 4.46 -6.96 24.03
N ALA A 62 4.28 -7.08 22.71
CA ALA A 62 5.34 -6.87 21.74
C ALA A 62 5.99 -5.47 21.88
N PRO A 63 7.31 -5.32 21.65
CA PRO A 63 8.00 -4.02 21.80
C PRO A 63 7.35 -2.87 21.03
N VAL A 64 6.84 -3.17 19.82
CA VAL A 64 6.15 -2.21 18.93
C VAL A 64 4.84 -1.63 19.50
N SER A 65 4.29 -2.22 20.56
CA SER A 65 3.14 -1.71 21.33
C SER A 65 3.48 -0.51 22.22
N SER A 66 4.77 -0.22 22.41
CA SER A 66 5.28 0.85 23.27
C SER A 66 5.90 1.99 22.45
N GLY A 67 5.61 3.23 22.85
CA GLY A 67 6.24 4.41 22.24
C GLY A 67 7.73 4.54 22.54
N SER A 68 8.19 3.96 23.65
CA SER A 68 9.61 3.95 24.02
C SER A 68 10.47 3.10 23.06
N PHE A 69 9.87 2.11 22.41
CA PHE A 69 10.51 1.38 21.33
C PHE A 69 10.53 2.26 20.07
N ARG A 70 11.73 2.60 19.59
CA ARG A 70 11.91 3.55 18.49
C ARG A 70 11.75 2.84 17.15
N VAL A 71 10.90 3.41 16.30
CA VAL A 71 10.73 3.05 14.88
C VAL A 71 10.53 4.33 14.08
N ASP A 72 10.86 4.33 12.80
CA ASP A 72 10.73 5.49 11.93
C ASP A 72 9.27 5.73 11.46
N GLY A 73 8.46 4.67 11.46
CA GLY A 73 7.02 4.76 11.26
C GLY A 73 6.36 3.43 10.98
N MET A 74 5.15 3.47 10.42
CA MET A 74 4.32 2.30 10.16
C MET A 74 3.57 2.42 8.84
N VAL A 75 3.44 1.29 8.14
CA VAL A 75 2.55 1.14 6.99
C VAL A 75 1.52 0.04 7.26
N VAL A 76 0.25 0.33 6.99
CA VAL A 76 -0.80 -0.68 6.91
C VAL A 76 -1.12 -0.94 5.44
N ALA A 77 -0.55 -2.00 4.86
CA ALA A 77 -0.72 -2.36 3.46
C ALA A 77 -1.21 -3.82 3.29
N PRO A 78 -2.36 -4.06 2.64
CA PRO A 78 -3.46 -3.12 2.50
C PRO A 78 -4.12 -2.82 3.87
N CYS A 79 -4.86 -1.70 3.94
CA CYS A 79 -5.64 -1.25 5.09
C CYS A 79 -7.14 -1.43 4.84
N SER A 80 -7.78 -2.30 5.62
CA SER A 80 -9.23 -2.51 5.60
C SER A 80 -9.98 -1.39 6.32
N MET A 81 -11.23 -1.14 5.90
CA MET A 81 -12.06 -0.10 6.54
C MET A 81 -12.32 -0.38 8.02
N LYS A 82 -12.38 -1.67 8.43
CA LYS A 82 -12.40 -2.07 9.85
C LYS A 82 -11.18 -1.56 10.62
N THR A 83 -9.98 -1.78 10.06
CA THR A 83 -8.74 -1.34 10.71
C THR A 83 -8.68 0.18 10.72
N LEU A 84 -8.98 0.82 9.59
CA LEU A 84 -9.01 2.28 9.47
C LEU A 84 -9.93 2.92 10.52
N ALA A 85 -11.15 2.39 10.70
CA ALA A 85 -12.06 2.84 11.74
C ALA A 85 -11.49 2.64 13.15
N SER A 86 -10.88 1.47 13.43
CA SER A 86 -10.24 1.18 14.73
C SER A 86 -9.10 2.15 15.07
N VAL A 87 -8.29 2.53 14.06
CA VAL A 87 -7.22 3.52 14.24
C VAL A 87 -7.83 4.90 14.49
N ARG A 88 -8.83 5.31 13.71
CA ARG A 88 -9.49 6.62 13.88
C ARG A 88 -10.08 6.79 15.28
N THR A 89 -10.70 5.74 15.82
CA THR A 89 -11.37 5.80 17.13
C THR A 89 -10.41 5.57 18.30
N GLY A 90 -9.17 5.12 18.05
CA GLY A 90 -8.23 4.76 19.10
C GLY A 90 -8.66 3.52 19.89
N TYR A 91 -9.48 2.62 19.31
CA TYR A 91 -10.07 1.49 20.04
C TYR A 91 -9.03 0.47 20.55
N GLY A 92 -7.89 0.35 19.85
CA GLY A 92 -6.72 -0.40 20.34
C GLY A 92 -6.95 -1.91 20.54
N ALA A 93 -7.91 -2.52 19.83
CA ALA A 93 -8.32 -3.92 20.05
C ALA A 93 -7.28 -4.98 19.67
N ASP A 94 -6.34 -4.65 18.79
CA ASP A 94 -5.30 -5.57 18.31
C ASP A 94 -3.96 -4.83 18.20
N LEU A 95 -2.87 -5.57 18.06
CA LEU A 95 -1.53 -5.01 17.98
C LEU A 95 -1.39 -4.05 16.79
N ILE A 96 -2.12 -4.27 15.69
CA ILE A 96 -2.08 -3.38 14.52
C ILE A 96 -2.62 -2.00 14.87
N SER A 97 -3.83 -1.94 15.42
CA SER A 97 -4.45 -0.67 15.85
C SER A 97 -3.69 -0.03 17.01
N ARG A 98 -3.11 -0.83 17.89
CA ARG A 98 -2.22 -0.34 18.96
C ARG A 98 -0.95 0.30 18.42
N CYS A 99 -0.24 -0.34 17.49
CA CYS A 99 0.96 0.24 16.88
C CYS A 99 0.64 1.54 16.12
N ALA A 100 -0.51 1.60 15.45
CA ALA A 100 -0.95 2.81 14.76
C ALA A 100 -1.26 3.96 15.75
N ASP A 101 -1.90 3.67 16.88
CA ASP A 101 -2.09 4.62 17.98
C ASP A 101 -0.74 5.12 18.53
N VAL A 102 0.25 4.22 18.68
CA VAL A 102 1.62 4.60 19.04
C VAL A 102 2.23 5.56 18.02
N MET A 103 2.05 5.32 16.71
CA MET A 103 2.57 6.25 15.70
C MET A 103 1.96 7.63 15.83
N LEU A 104 0.64 7.71 16.01
CA LEU A 104 -0.07 8.98 16.14
C LEU A 104 0.39 9.76 17.38
N LYS A 105 0.40 9.11 18.56
CA LYS A 105 0.76 9.79 19.81
C LYS A 105 2.24 10.20 19.88
N GLU A 106 3.14 9.42 19.27
CA GLU A 106 4.56 9.73 19.19
C GLU A 106 4.91 10.65 18.01
N ARG A 107 3.91 11.10 17.24
CA ARG A 107 4.07 11.94 16.03
C ARG A 107 5.03 11.34 15.00
N ARG A 108 4.95 10.02 14.81
CA ARG A 108 5.71 9.25 13.81
C ARG A 108 4.88 9.05 12.55
N ARG A 109 5.55 8.72 11.44
CA ARG A 109 4.87 8.52 10.15
C ARG A 109 3.94 7.31 10.24
N LEU A 110 2.67 7.52 9.90
CA LEU A 110 1.68 6.46 9.71
C LEU A 110 1.11 6.55 8.29
N VAL A 111 1.26 5.50 7.50
CA VAL A 111 0.69 5.40 6.14
C VAL A 111 -0.35 4.29 6.10
N LEU A 112 -1.56 4.62 5.63
CA LEU A 112 -2.70 3.71 5.55
C LEU A 112 -3.06 3.50 4.07
N VAL A 113 -2.74 2.31 3.54
CA VAL A 113 -3.06 1.95 2.15
C VAL A 113 -4.51 1.50 2.05
N ALA A 114 -5.42 2.46 2.16
CA ALA A 114 -6.85 2.23 2.35
C ALA A 114 -7.51 1.71 1.07
N ARG A 115 -7.91 0.44 1.04
CA ARG A 115 -8.55 -0.19 -0.13
C ARG A 115 -10.02 -0.47 0.15
N GLU A 116 -10.90 0.27 -0.52
CA GLU A 116 -12.33 -0.04 -0.64
C GLU A 116 -12.93 0.70 -1.85
N THR A 117 -13.99 0.16 -2.45
CA THR A 117 -14.85 0.87 -3.42
C THR A 117 -16.22 0.19 -3.57
N PRO A 118 -17.33 0.95 -3.63
CA PRO A 118 -17.44 2.40 -3.41
C PRO A 118 -17.18 2.79 -1.94
N LEU A 119 -16.89 4.06 -1.70
CA LEU A 119 -16.71 4.59 -0.35
C LEU A 119 -18.03 5.10 0.23
N SER A 120 -18.34 4.70 1.46
CA SER A 120 -19.42 5.28 2.24
C SER A 120 -18.97 6.57 2.92
N ALA A 121 -19.93 7.37 3.42
CA ALA A 121 -19.64 8.54 4.24
C ALA A 121 -18.78 8.18 5.47
N VAL A 122 -19.04 7.03 6.10
CA VAL A 122 -18.25 6.52 7.24
C VAL A 122 -16.78 6.30 6.86
N HIS A 123 -16.51 5.77 5.66
CA HIS A 123 -15.14 5.59 5.19
C HIS A 123 -14.45 6.96 5.02
N LEU A 124 -15.12 7.89 4.35
CA LEU A 124 -14.59 9.21 4.05
C LEU A 124 -14.34 10.05 5.31
N GLU A 125 -15.26 10.04 6.27
CA GLU A 125 -15.12 10.72 7.55
C GLU A 125 -13.91 10.17 8.33
N ASN A 126 -13.76 8.85 8.38
CA ASN A 126 -12.60 8.28 9.08
C ASN A 126 -11.29 8.61 8.37
N MET A 127 -11.26 8.56 7.04
CA MET A 127 -10.10 8.95 6.23
C MET A 127 -9.72 10.43 6.44
N LEU A 128 -10.71 11.31 6.48
CA LEU A 128 -10.51 12.75 6.70
C LEU A 128 -9.94 13.03 8.09
N GLU A 129 -10.52 12.44 9.13
CA GLU A 129 -10.06 12.66 10.51
C GLU A 129 -8.63 12.14 10.72
N LEU A 130 -8.31 10.96 10.18
CA LEU A 130 -6.94 10.44 10.25
C LEU A 130 -5.93 11.33 9.49
N THR A 131 -6.34 11.88 8.35
CA THR A 131 -5.53 12.84 7.61
C THR A 131 -5.28 14.11 8.44
N ARG A 132 -6.31 14.62 9.14
CA ARG A 132 -6.19 15.77 10.06
C ARG A 132 -5.28 15.48 11.26
N MET A 133 -5.23 14.22 11.72
CA MET A 133 -4.33 13.76 12.78
C MET A 133 -2.87 13.57 12.31
N GLY A 134 -2.59 13.74 11.01
CA GLY A 134 -1.24 13.65 10.43
C GLY A 134 -0.89 12.28 9.85
N ALA A 135 -1.81 11.32 9.84
CA ALA A 135 -1.63 10.09 9.08
C ALA A 135 -1.76 10.37 7.57
N VAL A 136 -1.05 9.58 6.76
CA VAL A 136 -1.19 9.60 5.31
C VAL A 136 -2.19 8.53 4.90
N VAL A 137 -3.37 8.94 4.45
CA VAL A 137 -4.33 8.03 3.82
C VAL A 137 -4.00 7.96 2.33
N MET A 138 -3.54 6.80 1.88
CA MET A 138 -3.03 6.59 0.52
C MET A 138 -3.74 5.41 -0.14
N PRO A 139 -4.94 5.61 -0.73
CA PRO A 139 -5.61 4.54 -1.45
C PRO A 139 -4.73 4.03 -2.61
N PRO A 140 -4.74 2.71 -2.92
CA PRO A 140 -3.92 2.13 -3.97
C PRO A 140 -4.48 2.43 -5.37
N VAL A 141 -4.46 3.70 -5.76
CA VAL A 141 -4.93 4.17 -7.07
C VAL A 141 -3.81 3.97 -8.10
N PRO A 142 -4.04 3.18 -9.17
CA PRO A 142 -3.01 2.93 -10.17
C PRO A 142 -2.68 4.19 -10.98
N ALA A 143 -1.41 4.30 -11.38
CA ALA A 143 -0.97 5.28 -12.37
C ALA A 143 -0.73 4.59 -13.72
N PHE A 144 -1.02 5.31 -14.80
CA PHE A 144 -0.85 4.82 -16.19
C PHE A 144 0.17 5.63 -16.98
N TYR A 145 0.62 6.77 -16.46
CA TYR A 145 1.56 7.64 -17.16
C TYR A 145 2.93 6.98 -17.39
N ASN A 146 3.25 5.94 -16.62
CA ASN A 146 4.49 5.18 -16.67
C ASN A 146 4.41 3.97 -17.62
N GLY A 147 3.32 3.85 -18.40
CA GLY A 147 3.11 2.77 -19.35
C GLY A 147 3.21 1.37 -18.71
N PRO A 148 2.39 1.05 -17.70
CA PRO A 148 2.42 -0.27 -17.07
C PRO A 148 1.98 -1.35 -18.08
N GLU A 149 2.72 -2.45 -18.16
CA GLU A 149 2.40 -3.58 -19.05
C GLU A 149 1.77 -4.75 -18.27
N THR A 150 2.04 -4.81 -16.97
CA THR A 150 1.63 -5.90 -16.09
C THR A 150 0.96 -5.40 -14.82
N ILE A 151 0.23 -6.30 -14.14
CA ILE A 151 -0.30 -6.03 -12.80
C ILE A 151 0.85 -5.74 -11.82
N ALA A 152 2.01 -6.39 -12.00
CA ALA A 152 3.20 -6.17 -11.19
C ALA A 152 3.68 -4.71 -11.30
N ASP A 153 3.64 -4.10 -12.50
CA ASP A 153 4.01 -2.68 -12.68
C ASP A 153 3.07 -1.74 -11.90
N LEU A 154 1.78 -2.05 -11.84
CA LEU A 154 0.79 -1.28 -11.08
C LEU A 154 1.05 -1.39 -9.58
N VAL A 155 1.32 -2.60 -9.09
CA VAL A 155 1.67 -2.86 -7.69
C VAL A 155 2.98 -2.17 -7.32
N GLU A 156 4.00 -2.26 -8.18
CA GLU A 156 5.30 -1.60 -8.02
C GLU A 156 5.13 -0.10 -7.84
N HIS A 157 4.32 0.52 -8.70
CA HIS A 157 4.08 1.95 -8.62
C HIS A 157 3.45 2.36 -7.27
N ILE A 158 2.48 1.58 -6.77
CA ILE A 158 1.88 1.83 -5.45
C ILE A 158 2.94 1.71 -4.35
N VAL A 159 3.78 0.67 -4.40
CA VAL A 159 4.86 0.46 -3.41
C VAL A 159 5.87 1.59 -3.43
N VAL A 160 6.30 2.05 -4.60
CA VAL A 160 7.18 3.23 -4.76
C VAL A 160 6.58 4.45 -4.06
N ARG A 161 5.28 4.72 -4.28
CA ARG A 161 4.60 5.87 -3.65
C ARG A 161 4.46 5.73 -2.14
N VAL A 162 4.40 4.50 -1.60
CA VAL A 162 4.45 4.24 -0.16
C VAL A 162 5.85 4.54 0.37
N LEU A 163 6.89 4.03 -0.28
CA LEU A 163 8.29 4.24 0.12
C LEU A 163 8.68 5.73 0.10
N ASP A 164 8.16 6.50 -0.86
CA ASP A 164 8.32 7.96 -0.92
C ASP A 164 7.88 8.68 0.37
N GLN A 165 6.89 8.14 1.11
CA GLN A 165 6.44 8.73 2.38
C GLN A 165 7.47 8.63 3.50
N PHE A 166 8.46 7.76 3.34
CA PHE A 166 9.56 7.52 4.26
C PHE A 166 10.90 8.02 3.70
N GLY A 167 10.91 8.65 2.51
CA GLY A 167 12.14 9.08 1.85
C GLY A 167 13.02 7.92 1.39
N LEU A 168 12.43 6.74 1.16
CA LEU A 168 13.12 5.55 0.67
C LEU A 168 13.01 5.51 -0.86
N ASP A 169 14.15 5.41 -1.55
CA ASP A 169 14.20 5.38 -3.01
C ASP A 169 14.46 3.97 -3.54
N LEU A 170 13.52 3.49 -4.35
CA LEU A 170 13.59 2.17 -4.96
C LEU A 170 14.14 2.30 -6.39
N PRO A 171 15.22 1.60 -6.77
CA PRO A 171 15.87 1.78 -8.08
C PRO A 171 14.96 1.57 -9.31
N THR A 172 13.88 0.79 -9.16
CA THR A 172 12.89 0.50 -10.20
C THR A 172 11.84 1.60 -10.38
N ALA A 173 11.89 2.68 -9.59
CA ALA A 173 10.87 3.73 -9.58
C ALA A 173 10.75 4.47 -10.93
N ARG A 174 9.60 4.32 -11.59
CA ARG A 174 9.23 5.09 -12.80
C ARG A 174 8.45 6.35 -12.42
N ARG A 175 9.17 7.45 -12.22
CA ARG A 175 8.60 8.76 -11.81
C ARG A 175 8.15 9.60 -13.01
N TRP A 176 7.18 10.47 -12.79
CA TRP A 176 6.72 11.41 -13.81
C TRP A 176 7.81 12.42 -14.17
N GLN A 177 8.06 12.64 -15.47
CA GLN A 177 9.10 13.54 -15.99
C GLN A 177 8.53 14.76 -16.74
N GLY A 178 7.23 15.03 -16.61
CA GLY A 178 6.53 16.06 -17.41
C GLY A 178 5.98 15.53 -18.74
N MET A 179 5.05 16.28 -19.33
CA MET A 179 4.60 16.01 -20.68
C MET A 179 5.72 16.42 -21.64
N LYS A 180 6.21 15.48 -22.45
CA LYS A 180 7.05 15.84 -23.60
C LYS A 180 6.17 16.66 -24.53
N THR A 181 6.45 17.95 -24.69
CA THR A 181 5.83 18.75 -25.75
C THR A 181 6.26 18.11 -27.07
N ALA A 182 5.32 17.45 -27.76
CA ALA A 182 5.50 17.19 -29.17
C ALA A 182 5.75 18.55 -29.85
N PRO A 183 6.72 18.67 -30.78
CA PRO A 183 6.82 19.87 -31.59
C PRO A 183 5.43 20.14 -32.18
N HIS A 184 4.95 21.37 -32.01
CA HIS A 184 3.67 21.77 -32.58
C HIS A 184 3.71 21.41 -34.06
N PRO A 185 2.80 20.56 -34.57
CA PRO A 185 2.78 20.24 -35.98
C PRO A 185 2.70 21.56 -36.75
N ALA A 186 3.57 21.75 -37.73
CA ALA A 186 3.48 22.90 -38.60
C ALA A 186 2.05 22.99 -39.15
N PRO A 187 1.45 24.21 -39.22
CA PRO A 187 0.09 24.35 -39.71
C PRO A 187 -0.04 23.69 -41.09
N GLY A 188 -0.84 22.62 -41.17
CA GLY A 188 -1.05 21.81 -42.38
C GLY A 188 -0.70 20.31 -42.27
N ALA A 189 -0.09 19.84 -41.18
CA ALA A 189 0.15 18.40 -41.02
C ALA A 189 -1.14 17.64 -40.65
N ALA A 190 -1.43 16.55 -41.37
CA ALA A 190 -2.56 15.67 -41.10
C ALA A 190 -2.45 15.05 -39.68
N PRO A 191 -3.57 14.87 -38.96
CA PRO A 191 -3.55 14.25 -37.64
C PRO A 191 -2.97 12.83 -37.72
N ALA A 192 -2.16 12.45 -36.73
CA ALA A 192 -1.64 11.10 -36.62
C ALA A 192 -2.80 10.08 -36.52
N PRO A 193 -2.66 8.88 -37.12
CA PRO A 193 -3.69 7.86 -37.05
C PRO A 193 -3.99 7.46 -35.59
N ALA A 194 -5.26 7.20 -35.30
CA ALA A 194 -5.70 6.77 -33.98
C ALA A 194 -4.96 5.48 -33.57
N PRO A 195 -4.59 5.33 -32.28
CA PRO A 195 -3.97 4.10 -31.80
C PRO A 195 -4.92 2.92 -32.03
N ALA A 196 -4.35 1.77 -32.41
CA ALA A 196 -5.12 0.56 -32.65
C ALA A 196 -5.92 0.16 -31.39
N PRO A 197 -7.14 -0.37 -31.54
CA PRO A 197 -7.93 -0.82 -30.41
C PRO A 197 -7.20 -1.95 -29.67
N ILE A 198 -7.28 -1.91 -28.34
CA ILE A 198 -6.71 -2.91 -27.45
C ILE A 198 -7.42 -4.25 -27.75
N SER A 199 -6.70 -5.23 -28.26
CA SER A 199 -7.27 -6.55 -28.57
C SER A 199 -7.66 -7.26 -27.28
N SER A 200 -8.95 -7.57 -27.14
CA SER A 200 -9.45 -8.41 -26.06
C SER A 200 -9.13 -9.87 -26.37
N PRO A 201 -8.52 -10.66 -25.46
CA PRO A 201 -8.34 -12.09 -25.70
C PRO A 201 -9.72 -12.77 -25.72
N ALA A 202 -10.01 -13.45 -26.83
CA ALA A 202 -11.22 -14.24 -27.00
C ALA A 202 -11.30 -15.31 -25.90
N LYS A 203 -12.48 -15.44 -25.28
CA LYS A 203 -12.81 -16.57 -24.40
C LYS A 203 -13.10 -17.77 -25.29
N ASP A 204 -12.13 -18.67 -25.44
CA ASP A 204 -12.41 -20.05 -25.81
C ASP A 204 -12.91 -20.78 -24.56
N LEU A 205 -14.24 -20.85 -24.45
CA LEU A 205 -14.94 -21.80 -23.58
C LEU A 205 -15.38 -22.96 -24.47
N SER A 206 -14.66 -24.08 -24.37
CA SER A 206 -15.11 -25.40 -24.78
C SER A 206 -15.12 -26.30 -23.56
#